data_AF-A0A4Q3HVA3-F1
#
_entry.id   AF-A0A4Q3HVA3-F1
#
_cell.length_a   1.000
_cell.length_b   1.000
_cell.length_c   1.000
_cell.angle_alpha   90.00
_cell.angle_beta   90.00
_cell.angle_gamma   90.00
#
_symmetry.space_group_name_H-M   'P 1'
#
loop_
_entity.id
_entity.type
_entity.pdbx_description
1 polymer ?
#
loop_
_entity_poly.entity_id
_entity_poly.type
_entity_poly.pdbx_seq_one_letter_code
_entity_poly.pdbx_strand_id
1 'polypeptide(L)'
;MKVITGSAILATASFLMGSTAMAATEISWWHAMTGANNEVVDQLAKEFNESQSDFKVMPVFKGTYPETLNAGIAAFRAKQPPAIMQVFDAGSGVMMGA
;
A
#
# COMPACT_ATOMS: atom_id res chain seq x y z
N MET A 1 7.62 59.88 14.38
CA MET A 1 7.73 58.61 15.13
C MET A 1 6.77 58.65 16.32
N LYS A 2 5.59 58.06 16.16
CA LYS A 2 4.70 57.48 17.20
C LYS A 2 3.41 57.06 16.50
N VAL A 3 3.38 55.81 16.07
CA VAL A 3 2.17 55.10 15.61
C VAL A 3 1.78 54.16 16.73
N ILE A 4 0.70 54.49 17.45
CA ILE A 4 -0.06 53.51 18.25
C ILE A 4 -1.53 53.94 18.14
N THR A 5 -2.27 53.30 17.25
CA THR A 5 -3.73 53.42 17.16
C THR A 5 -4.32 52.06 17.45
N GLY A 6 -5.31 52.04 18.34
CA GLY A 6 -5.77 50.88 19.09
C GLY A 6 -6.59 49.85 18.32
N SER A 7 -6.72 48.71 18.99
CA SER A 7 -7.46 47.51 18.62
C SER A 7 -8.90 47.77 18.17
N ALA A 8 -9.29 47.17 17.03
CA ALA A 8 -10.66 46.80 16.74
C ALA A 8 -10.68 45.30 16.39
N ILE A 9 -11.17 44.51 17.32
CA ILE A 9 -11.49 43.09 17.17
C ILE A 9 -12.70 43.01 16.24
N LEU A 10 -12.56 42.38 15.07
CA LEU A 10 -13.68 41.80 14.33
C LEU A 10 -13.20 40.49 13.72
N ALA A 11 -13.68 39.43 14.34
CA ALA A 11 -13.44 38.04 14.00
C ALA A 11 -14.00 37.72 12.60
N THR A 12 -13.15 37.22 11.72
CA THR A 12 -13.58 36.32 10.64
C THR A 12 -13.05 34.94 10.97
N ALA A 13 -13.99 34.10 11.39
CA ALA A 13 -13.78 32.75 11.87
C ALA A 13 -12.96 31.91 10.90
N SER A 14 -12.00 31.21 11.48
CA SER A 14 -11.14 30.20 10.91
C SER A 14 -11.93 29.21 10.06
N PHE A 15 -11.80 29.27 8.74
CA PHE A 15 -12.16 28.16 7.88
C PHE A 15 -10.99 27.16 7.87
N LEU A 16 -10.74 26.54 9.02
CA LEU A 16 -9.95 25.31 9.09
C LEU A 16 -10.87 24.18 8.63
N MET A 17 -11.20 24.16 7.34
CA MET A 17 -11.57 22.91 6.71
C MET A 17 -10.29 22.09 6.61
N GLY A 18 -10.02 21.35 7.69
CA GLY A 18 -9.08 20.25 7.65
C GLY A 18 -9.59 19.28 6.60
N SER A 19 -9.01 19.33 5.40
CA SER A 19 -9.10 18.22 4.47
C SER A 19 -8.56 17.01 5.22
N THR A 20 -9.43 16.06 5.52
CA THR A 20 -8.99 14.72 5.87
C THR A 20 -8.23 14.22 4.65
N ALA A 21 -6.91 14.32 4.66
CA ALA A 21 -6.07 13.66 3.69
C ALA A 21 -6.30 12.16 3.88
N MET A 22 -7.21 11.60 3.08
CA MET A 22 -7.42 10.16 2.99
C MET A 22 -6.16 9.62 2.32
N ALA A 23 -5.23 9.09 3.12
CA ALA A 23 -4.06 8.43 2.58
C ALA A 23 -4.51 7.19 1.79
N ALA A 24 -3.94 6.99 0.61
CA ALA A 24 -4.23 5.81 -0.21
C ALA A 24 -3.97 4.54 0.61
N THR A 25 -4.89 3.58 0.54
CA THR A 25 -4.72 2.30 1.23
C THR A 25 -3.68 1.48 0.48
N GLU A 26 -2.54 1.21 1.12
CA GLU A 26 -1.48 0.41 0.52
C GLU A 26 -1.83 -1.09 0.55
N ILE A 27 -1.75 -1.73 -0.61
CA ILE A 27 -2.05 -3.15 -0.81
C ILE A 27 -0.75 -3.84 -1.21
N SER A 28 -0.17 -4.61 -0.29
CA SER A 28 1.04 -5.39 -0.57
C SER A 28 0.72 -6.64 -1.38
N TRP A 29 1.39 -6.81 -2.51
CA TRP A 29 1.25 -7.98 -3.38
C TRP A 29 2.57 -8.72 -3.52
N TRP A 30 2.67 -9.89 -2.92
CA TRP A 30 3.86 -10.73 -2.98
C TRP A 30 3.79 -11.69 -4.16
N HIS A 31 4.82 -11.72 -5.00
CA HIS A 31 4.87 -12.58 -6.18
C HIS A 31 6.24 -13.24 -6.38
N ALA A 32 6.25 -14.29 -7.21
CA ALA A 32 7.44 -15.06 -7.59
C ALA A 32 7.80 -14.94 -9.08
N MET A 33 7.20 -13.97 -9.78
CA MET A 33 7.46 -13.69 -11.19
C MET A 33 8.85 -13.10 -11.45
N THR A 34 9.53 -13.59 -12.48
CA THR A 34 10.87 -13.18 -12.89
C THR A 34 10.90 -12.77 -14.36
N GLY A 35 11.95 -12.06 -14.78
CA GLY A 35 12.15 -11.62 -16.16
C GLY A 35 10.97 -10.79 -16.69
N ALA A 36 10.53 -11.06 -17.91
CA ALA A 36 9.42 -10.36 -18.56
C ALA A 36 8.12 -10.40 -17.74
N ASN A 37 7.87 -11.47 -16.97
CA ASN A 37 6.67 -11.55 -16.15
C ASN A 37 6.72 -10.57 -14.96
N ASN A 38 7.91 -10.26 -14.44
CA ASN A 38 8.07 -9.22 -13.41
C ASN A 38 7.71 -7.84 -13.98
N GLU A 39 8.19 -7.53 -15.19
CA GLU A 39 7.89 -6.27 -15.87
C GLU A 39 6.38 -6.09 -16.10
N VAL A 40 5.69 -7.16 -16.46
CA VAL A 40 4.22 -7.15 -16.60
C VAL A 40 3.54 -6.90 -15.25
N VAL A 41 3.99 -7.53 -14.17
CA VAL A 41 3.45 -7.29 -12.81
C VAL A 41 3.60 -5.84 -12.40
N ASP A 42 4.78 -5.26 -12.62
CA ASP A 42 5.06 -3.85 -12.30
C ASP A 42 4.20 -2.92 -13.15
N GLN A 43 4.04 -3.21 -14.44
CA GLN A 43 3.19 -2.43 -15.35
C GLN A 43 1.72 -2.48 -14.94
N LEU A 44 1.18 -3.66 -14.59
CA LEU A 44 -0.19 -3.81 -14.11
C LEU A 44 -0.44 -3.03 -12.81
N ALA A 45 0.50 -3.12 -11.87
CA ALA A 45 0.41 -2.36 -10.62
C ALA A 45 0.44 -0.85 -10.88
N LYS A 46 1.30 -0.40 -11.79
CA LYS A 46 1.38 0.99 -12.21
C LYS A 46 0.07 1.48 -12.83
N GLU A 47 -0.46 0.78 -13.83
CA GLU A 47 -1.72 1.14 -14.49
C GLU A 47 -2.87 1.22 -13.49
N PHE A 48 -2.96 0.27 -12.56
CA PHE A 48 -3.96 0.29 -11.50
C PHE A 48 -3.80 1.51 -10.58
N ASN A 49 -2.57 1.80 -10.16
CA ASN A 49 -2.25 2.95 -9.30
C ASN A 49 -2.46 4.30 -10.00
N GLU A 50 -2.34 4.36 -11.32
CA GLU A 50 -2.62 5.55 -12.12
C GLU A 50 -4.11 5.74 -12.39
N SER A 51 -4.88 4.64 -12.42
CA SER A 51 -6.32 4.67 -12.69
C SER A 51 -7.17 5.25 -11.55
N GLN A 52 -6.64 5.26 -10.32
CA GLN A 52 -7.37 5.69 -9.12
C GLN A 52 -6.41 6.11 -8.00
N SER A 53 -6.89 6.86 -7.01
CA SER A 53 -6.07 7.40 -5.91
C SER A 53 -6.36 6.79 -4.53
N ASP A 54 -7.37 5.93 -4.43
CA ASP A 54 -7.88 5.41 -3.15
C ASP A 54 -7.02 4.24 -2.63
N PHE A 55 -6.39 3.50 -3.54
CA PHE A 55 -5.59 2.32 -3.29
C PHE A 55 -4.22 2.42 -3.96
N LYS A 56 -3.22 1.81 -3.36
CA LYS A 56 -1.87 1.75 -3.92
C LYS A 56 -1.34 0.33 -3.85
N VAL A 57 -1.36 -0.38 -4.96
CA VAL A 57 -0.80 -1.73 -5.08
C VAL A 57 0.73 -1.64 -5.11
N MET A 58 1.36 -2.38 -4.21
CA MET A 58 2.81 -2.48 -4.06
C MET A 58 3.25 -3.91 -4.36
N PRO A 59 3.65 -4.21 -5.62
CA PRO A 59 4.23 -5.50 -5.95
C PRO A 59 5.58 -5.66 -5.26
N VAL A 60 5.82 -6.85 -4.69
CA VAL A 60 7.07 -7.22 -4.02
C VAL A 60 7.49 -8.58 -4.51
N PHE A 61 8.61 -8.62 -5.21
CA PHE A 61 9.25 -9.86 -5.59
C PHE A 61 9.85 -10.56 -4.36
N LYS A 62 9.40 -11.79 -4.08
CA LYS A 62 9.82 -12.57 -2.91
C LYS A 62 10.79 -13.71 -3.24
N GLY A 63 11.22 -13.81 -4.50
CA GLY A 63 12.09 -14.88 -4.98
C GLY A 63 11.31 -15.94 -5.75
N THR A 64 11.70 -17.20 -5.58
CA THR A 64 11.05 -18.37 -6.17
C THR A 64 9.75 -18.71 -5.44
N TYR A 65 8.92 -19.56 -6.05
CA TYR A 65 7.66 -20.01 -5.46
C TYR A 65 7.79 -20.60 -4.03
N PRO A 66 8.77 -21.49 -3.72
CA PRO A 66 8.99 -21.96 -2.36
C PRO A 66 9.41 -20.85 -1.39
N GLU A 67 10.22 -19.89 -1.84
CA GLU A 67 10.65 -18.76 -1.01
C GLU A 67 9.48 -17.83 -0.67
N THR A 68 8.64 -17.52 -1.66
CA THR A 68 7.40 -16.74 -1.49
C THR A 68 6.45 -17.44 -0.51
N LEU A 69 6.26 -18.75 -0.66
CA LEU A 69 5.44 -19.55 0.26
C LEU A 69 5.98 -19.52 1.70
N ASN A 70 7.28 -19.77 1.88
CA ASN A 70 7.92 -19.75 3.20
C ASN A 70 7.85 -18.36 3.85
N ALA A 71 8.05 -17.30 3.06
CA ALA A 71 7.86 -15.93 3.52
C ALA A 71 6.42 -15.67 3.96
N GLY A 72 5.43 -16.17 3.21
CA GLY A 72 4.02 -16.08 3.55
C GLY A 72 3.66 -16.77 4.86
N ILE A 73 4.14 -18.00 5.08
CA ILE A 73 3.93 -18.74 6.34
C ILE A 73 4.54 -17.97 7.52
N ALA A 74 5.77 -17.45 7.37
CA ALA A 74 6.42 -16.66 8.40
C ALA A 74 5.66 -15.37 8.71
N ALA A 75 5.22 -14.66 7.68
CA ALA A 75 4.45 -13.42 7.79
C ALA A 75 3.08 -13.64 8.45
N PHE A 76 2.41 -14.75 8.13
CA PHE A 76 1.16 -15.15 8.76
C PHE A 76 1.33 -15.43 10.26
N ARG A 77 2.36 -16.20 10.63
CA ARG A 77 2.71 -16.45 12.04
C ARG A 77 3.08 -15.19 12.80
N ALA A 78 3.73 -14.23 12.13
CA ALA A 78 4.05 -12.92 12.66
C ALA A 78 2.85 -11.96 12.73
N LYS A 79 1.65 -12.38 12.29
CA LYS A 79 0.44 -11.54 12.16
C LYS A 79 0.67 -10.29 11.29
N GLN A 80 1.52 -10.41 10.29
CA GLN A 80 1.84 -9.38 9.30
C GLN A 80 1.80 -9.95 7.87
N PRO A 81 0.73 -10.66 7.45
CA PRO A 81 0.65 -11.22 6.10
C PRO A 81 0.55 -10.11 5.04
N PRO A 82 0.99 -10.37 3.80
CA PRO A 82 0.65 -9.48 2.70
C PRO A 82 -0.85 -9.48 2.43
N ALA A 83 -1.34 -8.46 1.73
CA ALA A 83 -2.74 -8.40 1.30
C ALA A 83 -3.02 -9.44 0.20
N ILE A 84 -2.08 -9.63 -0.72
CA ILE A 84 -2.17 -10.59 -1.83
C ILE A 84 -0.87 -11.38 -1.90
N MET A 85 -0.94 -12.70 -2.08
CA MET A 85 0.24 -13.52 -2.32
C MET A 85 0.02 -14.52 -3.45
N GLN A 86 0.99 -14.59 -4.37
CA GLN A 86 1.04 -15.58 -5.42
C GLN A 86 1.57 -16.90 -4.87
N VAL A 87 0.80 -17.97 -5.06
CA VAL A 87 1.13 -19.33 -4.62
C VAL A 87 0.96 -20.25 -5.81
N PHE A 88 1.89 -21.19 -5.99
CA PHE A 88 1.73 -22.25 -6.98
C PHE A 88 0.67 -23.27 -6.51
N ASP A 89 0.07 -24.00 -7.44
CA ASP A 89 -1.08 -24.87 -7.20
C ASP A 89 -0.85 -25.85 -6.03
N ALA A 90 0.28 -26.58 -6.04
CA ALA A 90 0.65 -27.54 -5.00
C ALA A 90 1.01 -26.88 -3.65
N GLY A 91 1.39 -25.60 -3.64
CA GLY A 91 1.67 -24.83 -2.42
C GLY A 91 0.40 -24.34 -1.71
N SER A 92 -0.72 -24.26 -2.41
CA SER A 92 -1.99 -23.76 -1.87
C SER A 92 -2.53 -24.66 -0.75
N GLY A 93 -2.35 -25.98 -0.88
CA GLY A 93 -2.72 -26.95 0.15
C GLY A 93 -1.90 -26.81 1.44
N VAL A 94 -0.62 -26.46 1.35
CA VAL A 94 0.24 -26.23 2.52
C VAL A 94 -0.17 -24.95 3.26
N MET A 95 -0.59 -23.92 2.53
CA MET A 95 -1.06 -22.68 3.14
C MET A 95 -2.39 -22.80 3.87
N MET A 96 -3.34 -23.57 3.34
CA MET A 96 -4.63 -23.76 4.01
C MET A 96 -4.51 -24.56 5.32
N GLY A 97 -3.45 -25.34 5.48
CA GLY A 97 -3.18 -26.13 6.68
C GLY A 97 -2.22 -25.48 7.69
N ALA A 98 -1.66 -24.30 7.39
CA ALA A 98 -0.68 -23.58 8.21
C ALA A 98 -1.34 -22.49 9.08
#